data_AF-A0A9P7K424-F1
#
_entry.id   AF-A0A9P7K424-F1
#
_cell.length_a   1.000
_cell.length_b   1.000
_cell.length_c   1.000
_cell.angle_alpha   90.00
_cell.angle_beta   90.00
_cell.angle_gamma   90.00
#
_symmetry.space_group_name_H-M   'P 1'
#
loop_
_entity.id
_entity.type
_entity.pdbx_description
1 polymer ?
#
loop_
_entity_poly.entity_id
_entity_poly.type
_entity_poly.pdbx_seq_one_letter_code
_entity_poly.pdbx_strand_id
1 'polypeptide(L)'
;MSYINPLHPPVSSSQKSQFSSLGGAVQPSAAQSASSFMSPCRRRLPQPPYTPASKWRAATGRTNKVHSAIPFDYLGYSKQGVPMRELSTRSTVALGQMIQGAGDAVLAHTGVARITLRIIWPGYEHVEWARSIELNAHGPITRAQLGAIVSQNFARYME
;
A
#
# COMPACT_ATOMS: atom_id res chain seq x y z
N MET A 1 10.14 2.61 33.26
CA MET A 1 11.18 1.80 33.93
C MET A 1 12.03 1.14 32.86
N SER A 2 13.31 1.47 32.75
CA SER A 2 14.24 0.87 31.79
C SER A 2 14.86 -0.39 32.39
N TYR A 3 14.82 -1.50 31.65
CA TYR A 3 15.47 -2.75 32.04
C TYR A 3 17.00 -2.54 32.08
N ILE A 4 17.63 -2.84 33.23
CA ILE A 4 19.08 -2.79 33.42
C ILE A 4 19.59 -4.22 33.45
N ASN A 5 20.39 -4.60 32.45
CA ASN A 5 21.03 -5.91 32.42
C ASN A 5 22.30 -5.87 33.30
N PRO A 6 22.43 -6.73 34.33
CA PRO A 6 23.59 -6.72 35.23
C PRO A 6 24.87 -7.33 34.62
N LEU A 7 24.79 -7.97 33.45
CA LEU A 7 25.91 -8.70 32.84
C LEU A 7 26.81 -7.86 31.93
N HIS A 8 26.38 -6.66 31.53
CA HIS A 8 27.22 -5.72 30.77
C HIS A 8 26.73 -4.27 30.95
N PRO A 9 27.64 -3.27 30.86
CA PRO A 9 27.25 -1.87 30.89
C PRO A 9 26.35 -1.52 29.68
N PRO A 10 25.46 -0.52 29.83
CA PRO A 10 24.61 -0.07 28.73
C PRO A 10 25.42 0.35 27.50
N VAL A 11 25.04 -0.17 26.32
CA VAL A 11 25.72 0.16 25.06
C VAL A 11 25.44 1.62 24.69
N SER A 12 26.51 2.41 24.51
CA SER A 12 26.44 3.80 24.08
C SER A 12 25.72 3.91 22.73
N SER A 13 24.99 5.00 22.50
CA SER A 13 24.38 5.30 21.19
C SER A 13 25.42 5.35 20.06
N SER A 14 26.65 5.78 20.35
CA SER A 14 27.77 5.80 19.40
C SER A 14 28.28 4.41 19.00
N GLN A 15 27.95 3.38 19.77
CA GLN A 15 28.35 1.97 19.53
C GLN A 15 27.21 1.14 18.91
N LYS A 16 26.06 1.76 18.65
CA LYS A 16 24.94 1.11 17.95
C LYS A 16 25.11 1.30 16.46
N SER A 17 25.12 0.21 15.71
CA SER A 17 25.03 0.28 14.25
C SER A 17 23.71 0.93 13.84
N GLN A 18 23.78 1.92 12.96
CA GLN A 18 22.58 2.50 12.33
C GLN A 18 22.07 1.65 11.16
N PHE A 19 22.76 0.55 10.84
CA PHE A 19 22.38 -0.34 9.76
C PHE A 19 21.08 -1.07 10.09
N SER A 20 20.06 -0.84 9.28
CA SER A 20 18.85 -1.67 9.23
C SER A 20 18.77 -2.27 7.83
N SER A 21 18.60 -3.59 7.75
CA SER A 21 18.34 -4.29 6.48
C SER A 21 17.06 -3.78 5.78
N LEU A 22 16.20 -3.07 6.50
CA LEU A 22 15.01 -2.41 5.97
C LEU A 22 15.24 -0.92 5.65
N GLY A 23 16.39 -0.34 5.97
CA GLY A 23 16.66 1.09 5.90
C GLY A 23 16.49 1.69 4.50
N GLY A 24 16.85 0.95 3.45
CA GLY A 24 16.62 1.36 2.05
C GLY A 24 15.14 1.44 1.67
N ALA A 25 14.28 0.75 2.40
CA ALA A 25 12.83 0.75 2.18
C ALA A 25 12.12 1.89 2.94
N VAL A 26 12.80 2.54 3.89
CA VAL A 26 12.26 3.66 4.70
C VAL A 26 12.75 5.01 4.18
N GLN A 27 13.27 5.13 2.96
CA GLN A 27 13.67 6.45 2.44
C GLN A 27 12.46 7.39 2.48
N PRO A 28 12.48 8.43 3.34
CA PRO A 28 11.46 9.45 3.29
C PRO A 28 11.77 10.25 2.03
N SER A 29 11.05 9.97 0.95
CA SER A 29 10.93 10.95 -0.12
C SER A 29 10.54 12.27 0.53
N ALA A 30 11.26 13.36 0.23
CA ALA A 30 11.10 14.67 0.86
C ALA A 30 9.67 15.26 0.78
N ALA A 31 8.75 14.60 0.09
CA ALA A 31 7.32 14.89 0.04
C ALA A 31 6.45 14.13 1.07
N GLN A 32 7.02 13.20 1.86
CA GLN A 32 6.28 12.42 2.85
C GLN A 32 6.65 12.88 4.26
N SER A 33 6.01 13.96 4.72
CA SER A 33 5.92 14.29 6.15
C SER A 33 5.64 13.01 6.92
N ALA A 34 6.47 12.71 7.93
CA ALA A 34 6.38 11.51 8.77
C ALA A 34 4.91 11.22 9.10
N SER A 35 4.34 10.27 8.36
CA SER A 35 2.92 9.96 8.42
C SER A 35 2.69 9.15 9.68
N SER A 36 2.57 9.80 10.83
CA SER A 36 2.34 9.10 12.10
C SER A 36 0.96 8.44 12.05
N PHE A 37 0.94 7.12 12.03
CA PHE A 37 -0.25 6.37 12.41
C PHE A 37 -0.68 6.81 13.81
N MET A 38 -1.99 6.84 14.08
CA MET A 38 -2.48 7.09 15.45
C MET A 38 -1.98 6.05 16.46
N SER A 39 -1.72 4.81 15.99
CA SER A 39 -1.10 3.77 16.81
C SER A 39 0.41 3.74 16.61
N PRO A 40 1.22 3.80 17.70
CA PRO A 40 2.68 3.75 17.61
C PRO A 40 3.20 2.39 17.13
N CYS A 41 2.40 1.33 17.25
CA CYS A 41 2.76 -0.03 16.84
C CYS A 41 2.44 -0.30 15.37
N ARG A 42 1.87 0.67 14.65
CA ARG A 42 1.44 0.49 13.27
C ARG A 42 2.36 1.20 12.30
N ARG A 43 2.76 0.49 11.25
CA ARG A 43 3.60 1.02 10.18
C ARG A 43 3.13 0.48 8.83
N ARG A 44 3.30 1.25 7.76
CA ARG A 44 3.13 0.75 6.40
C ARG A 44 4.27 -0.21 6.12
N LEU A 45 3.96 -1.32 5.46
CA LEU A 45 5.00 -2.12 4.84
C LEU A 45 5.59 -1.31 3.69
N PRO A 46 6.92 -1.09 3.65
CA PRO A 46 7.56 -0.48 2.50
C PRO A 46 7.26 -1.26 1.21
N GLN A 47 6.89 -0.56 0.15
CA GLN A 47 6.63 -1.13 -1.17
C GLN A 47 7.50 -0.42 -2.20
N PRO A 48 8.53 -1.08 -2.77
CA PRO A 48 9.33 -0.47 -3.82
C PRO A 48 8.47 -0.25 -5.08
N PRO A 49 8.76 0.78 -5.88
CA PRO A 49 8.14 0.92 -7.19
C PRO A 49 8.37 -0.33 -8.04
N TYR A 50 7.30 -0.82 -8.67
CA TYR A 50 7.40 -2.01 -9.52
C TYR A 50 8.30 -1.76 -10.72
N THR A 51 9.29 -2.63 -10.91
CA THR A 51 10.17 -2.64 -12.07
C THR A 51 9.88 -3.90 -12.90
N PRO A 52 9.44 -3.77 -14.17
CA PRO A 52 9.14 -4.93 -15.00
C PRO A 52 10.41 -5.72 -15.34
N ALA A 53 10.35 -7.05 -15.24
CA ALA A 53 11.49 -7.94 -15.52
C ALA A 53 11.96 -7.96 -16.99
N SER A 54 11.14 -7.46 -17.93
CA SER A 54 11.47 -7.43 -19.35
C SER A 54 12.59 -6.42 -19.66
N LYS A 55 13.72 -6.91 -20.18
CA LYS A 55 14.86 -6.10 -20.68
C LYS A 55 14.41 -4.99 -21.64
N TRP A 56 13.42 -5.27 -22.49
CA TRP A 56 12.87 -4.28 -23.43
C TRP A 56 12.14 -3.15 -22.72
N ARG A 57 11.31 -3.44 -21.71
CA ARG A 57 10.58 -2.41 -20.94
C ARG A 57 11.49 -1.61 -20.01
N ALA A 58 12.55 -2.24 -19.50
CA ALA A 58 13.61 -1.53 -18.78
C ALA A 58 14.35 -0.54 -19.70
N ALA A 59 14.62 -0.93 -20.96
CA ALA A 59 15.34 -0.12 -21.95
C ALA A 59 14.49 0.98 -22.62
N THR A 60 13.19 0.73 -22.86
CA THR A 60 12.28 1.69 -23.53
C THR A 60 11.62 2.68 -22.57
N GLY A 61 12.01 2.68 -21.29
CA GLY A 61 11.78 3.82 -20.40
C GLY A 61 10.34 4.29 -20.32
N ARG A 62 9.38 3.39 -20.04
CA ARG A 62 8.16 3.84 -19.36
C ARG A 62 8.40 3.80 -17.86
N THR A 63 9.01 4.86 -17.35
CA THR A 63 8.90 5.22 -15.95
C THR A 63 7.42 5.39 -15.67
N ASN A 64 6.76 4.36 -15.13
CA ASN A 64 5.34 4.45 -14.79
C ASN A 64 5.16 5.71 -13.92
N LYS A 65 4.38 6.68 -14.41
CA LYS A 65 4.09 7.89 -13.66
C LYS A 65 3.52 7.47 -12.31
N VAL A 66 4.26 7.74 -11.25
CA VAL A 66 3.83 7.37 -9.90
C VAL A 66 2.71 8.33 -9.51
N HIS A 67 1.51 7.78 -9.35
CA HIS A 67 0.36 8.53 -8.86
C HIS A 67 0.31 8.53 -7.34
N SER A 68 -0.37 9.51 -6.75
CA SER A 68 -0.63 9.55 -5.32
C SER A 68 -1.35 8.28 -4.87
N ALA A 69 -0.96 7.73 -3.71
CA ALA A 69 -1.63 6.58 -3.13
C ALA A 69 -3.12 6.88 -2.88
N ILE A 70 -3.98 5.89 -3.12
CA ILE A 70 -5.41 5.96 -2.83
C ILE A 70 -5.61 5.47 -1.39
N PRO A 71 -5.93 6.34 -0.42
CA PRO A 71 -6.21 5.89 0.94
C PRO A 71 -7.57 5.17 1.01
N PHE A 72 -7.64 4.15 1.86
CA PHE A 72 -8.88 3.50 2.28
C PHE A 72 -8.93 3.61 3.79
N ASP A 73 -9.60 4.64 4.31
CA ASP A 73 -9.70 4.89 5.75
C ASP A 73 -11.17 4.93 6.17
N TYR A 74 -11.48 4.53 7.39
CA TYR A 74 -12.81 4.70 7.98
C TYR A 74 -13.17 6.19 8.11
N LEU A 75 -14.46 6.52 8.04
CA LEU A 75 -14.95 7.87 8.33
C LEU A 75 -14.48 8.35 9.72
N GLY A 76 -13.91 9.55 9.77
CA GLY A 76 -13.37 10.14 10.99
C GLY A 76 -11.96 9.67 11.38
N TYR A 77 -11.38 8.72 10.63
CA TYR A 77 -10.03 8.23 10.84
C TYR A 77 -9.15 8.57 9.65
N SER A 78 -7.87 8.82 9.91
CA SER A 78 -6.87 9.00 8.86
C SER A 78 -5.74 8.00 9.04
N LYS A 79 -5.28 7.42 7.94
CA LYS A 79 -4.14 6.50 7.89
C LYS A 79 -4.33 5.25 8.76
N GLN A 80 -5.58 4.84 9.00
CA GLN A 80 -5.89 3.61 9.73
C GLN A 80 -6.20 2.44 8.80
N GLY A 81 -6.30 2.65 7.49
CA GLY A 81 -6.70 1.57 6.60
C GLY A 81 -8.13 1.08 6.88
N VAL A 82 -8.55 0.13 6.08
CA VAL A 82 -9.71 -0.73 6.34
C VAL A 82 -9.21 -2.18 6.24
N PRO A 83 -9.58 -3.07 7.17
CA PRO A 83 -9.24 -4.48 7.08
C PRO A 83 -9.74 -5.09 5.76
N MET A 84 -8.92 -5.90 5.09
CA MET A 84 -9.31 -6.54 3.83
C MET A 84 -10.56 -7.41 3.95
N ARG A 85 -10.76 -8.05 5.11
CA ARG A 85 -11.98 -8.82 5.44
C ARG A 85 -13.24 -7.95 5.45
N GLU A 86 -13.13 -6.71 5.91
CA GLU A 86 -14.26 -5.77 5.94
C GLU A 86 -14.56 -5.25 4.53
N LEU A 87 -13.52 -5.03 3.70
CA LEU A 87 -13.69 -4.67 2.29
C LEU A 87 -14.33 -5.79 1.47
N SER A 88 -14.00 -7.06 1.75
CA SER A 88 -14.46 -8.19 0.95
C SER A 88 -15.87 -8.66 1.27
N THR A 89 -16.31 -8.51 2.52
CA THR A 89 -17.61 -9.03 2.99
C THR A 89 -18.77 -8.05 2.82
N ARG A 90 -18.49 -6.75 2.70
CA ARG A 90 -19.52 -5.70 2.62
C ARG A 90 -19.88 -5.35 1.18
N SER A 91 -21.14 -4.96 0.98
CA SER A 91 -21.59 -4.39 -0.30
C SER A 91 -20.98 -3.01 -0.53
N THR A 92 -20.91 -2.59 -1.79
CA THR A 92 -20.42 -1.25 -2.18
C THR A 92 -21.20 -0.12 -1.50
N VAL A 93 -22.51 -0.30 -1.29
CA VAL A 93 -23.36 0.67 -0.56
C VAL A 93 -22.94 0.77 0.90
N ALA A 94 -22.71 -0.35 1.58
CA ALA A 94 -22.25 -0.37 2.97
C ALA A 94 -20.84 0.23 3.11
N LEU A 95 -19.94 -0.04 2.15
CA LEU A 95 -18.63 0.62 2.08
C LEU A 95 -18.76 2.13 1.86
N GLY A 96 -19.77 2.55 1.09
CA GLY A 96 -20.16 3.96 0.88
C GLY A 96 -20.37 4.75 2.18
N GLN A 97 -20.94 4.10 3.19
CA GLN A 97 -21.23 4.70 4.50
C GLN A 97 -20.10 4.54 5.52
N MET A 98 -19.05 3.80 5.17
CA MET A 98 -18.00 3.40 6.11
C MET A 98 -16.65 4.06 5.80
N ILE A 99 -16.35 4.24 4.51
CA ILE A 99 -15.05 4.73 4.03
C ILE A 99 -15.10 6.23 3.78
N GLN A 100 -14.06 6.94 4.19
CA GLN A 100 -13.89 8.35 3.86
C GLN A 100 -13.69 8.54 2.35
N GLY A 101 -14.51 9.41 1.73
CA GLY A 101 -14.44 9.66 0.29
C GLY A 101 -14.81 8.45 -0.55
N ALA A 102 -15.69 7.58 -0.05
CA ALA A 102 -16.09 6.35 -0.71
C ALA A 102 -16.66 6.56 -2.13
N GLY A 103 -17.36 7.67 -2.34
CA GLY A 103 -17.92 8.07 -3.64
C GLY A 103 -16.95 8.79 -4.57
N ASP A 104 -15.72 9.09 -4.13
CA ASP A 104 -14.75 9.81 -4.95
C ASP A 104 -14.39 8.97 -6.18
N ALA A 105 -14.41 9.60 -7.36
CA ALA A 105 -13.90 9.00 -8.57
C ALA A 105 -12.37 8.86 -8.46
N VAL A 106 -11.89 7.62 -8.36
CA VAL A 106 -10.46 7.34 -8.25
C VAL A 106 -9.89 7.03 -9.63
N LEU A 107 -8.67 7.50 -9.89
CA LEU A 107 -7.96 7.28 -11.17
C LEU A 107 -8.61 7.93 -12.41
N ALA A 108 -9.74 8.63 -12.27
CA ALA A 108 -10.41 9.31 -13.39
C ALA A 108 -9.47 10.30 -14.13
N HIS A 109 -8.61 11.00 -13.39
CA HIS A 109 -7.62 11.94 -13.95
C HIS A 109 -6.52 11.27 -14.78
N THR A 110 -6.37 9.95 -14.70
CA THR A 110 -5.33 9.22 -15.44
C THR A 110 -5.75 8.91 -16.88
N GLY A 111 -7.05 8.93 -17.18
CA GLY A 111 -7.58 8.51 -18.48
C GLY A 111 -7.40 7.01 -18.79
N VAL A 112 -6.93 6.23 -17.82
CA VAL A 112 -6.64 4.81 -18.00
C VAL A 112 -7.92 3.99 -17.87
N ALA A 113 -8.17 3.08 -18.81
CA ALA A 113 -9.33 2.20 -18.77
C ALA A 113 -9.11 0.93 -17.92
N ARG A 114 -7.86 0.51 -17.75
CA ARG A 114 -7.49 -0.74 -17.06
C ARG A 114 -6.21 -0.58 -16.26
N ILE A 115 -6.18 -1.12 -15.05
CA ILE A 115 -4.96 -1.26 -14.25
C ILE A 115 -4.59 -2.73 -14.08
N THR A 116 -3.38 -2.96 -13.59
CA THR A 116 -2.93 -4.28 -13.16
C THR A 116 -2.66 -4.24 -11.66
N LEU A 117 -3.45 -4.97 -10.89
CA LEU A 117 -3.16 -5.26 -9.49
C LEU A 117 -2.06 -6.30 -9.43
N ARG A 118 -1.00 -6.00 -8.69
CA ARG A 118 0.12 -6.91 -8.44
C ARG A 118 0.27 -7.13 -6.95
N ILE A 119 0.39 -8.40 -6.56
CA ILE A 119 0.73 -8.80 -5.20
C ILE A 119 2.10 -9.47 -5.28
N ILE A 120 3.06 -8.94 -4.52
CA ILE A 120 4.45 -9.38 -4.51
C ILE A 120 4.85 -9.55 -3.05
N TRP A 121 5.43 -10.70 -2.72
CA TRP A 121 5.98 -10.94 -1.40
C TRP A 121 7.45 -10.50 -1.35
N PRO A 122 7.87 -9.69 -0.38
CA PRO A 122 9.28 -9.33 -0.22
C PRO A 122 10.16 -10.59 -0.09
N GLY A 123 11.22 -10.68 -0.90
CA GLY A 123 12.10 -11.84 -0.98
C GLY A 123 11.63 -12.95 -1.93
N TYR A 124 10.42 -12.86 -2.48
CA TYR A 124 9.90 -13.76 -3.50
C TYR A 124 9.38 -12.96 -4.70
N GLU A 125 10.13 -11.96 -5.13
CA GLU A 125 9.74 -11.05 -6.21
C GLU A 125 9.53 -11.78 -7.56
N HIS A 126 10.11 -12.98 -7.70
CA HIS A 126 9.92 -13.86 -8.85
C HIS A 126 8.54 -14.52 -8.90
N VAL A 127 7.81 -14.57 -7.77
CA VAL A 127 6.44 -15.07 -7.69
C VAL A 127 5.48 -13.87 -7.78
N GLU A 128 5.26 -13.39 -8.99
CA GLU A 128 4.33 -12.29 -9.27
C GLU A 128 2.91 -12.82 -9.46
N TRP A 129 1.98 -12.41 -8.58
CA TRP A 129 0.55 -12.57 -8.87
C TRP A 129 -0.01 -11.27 -9.45
N ALA A 130 -0.57 -11.35 -10.65
CA ALA A 130 -1.10 -10.20 -11.37
C ALA A 130 -2.51 -10.44 -11.91
N ARG A 131 -3.39 -9.44 -11.74
CA ARG A 131 -4.73 -9.41 -12.32
C ARG A 131 -5.05 -8.05 -12.91
N SER A 132 -5.73 -8.05 -14.06
CA SER A 132 -6.22 -6.83 -14.67
C SER A 132 -7.55 -6.43 -14.04
N ILE A 133 -7.69 -5.15 -13.71
CA ILE A 133 -8.92 -4.55 -13.22
C ILE A 133 -9.37 -3.50 -14.24
N GLU A 134 -10.63 -3.58 -14.64
CA GLU A 134 -11.25 -2.61 -15.53
C GLU A 134 -11.81 -1.45 -14.70
N LEU A 135 -11.48 -0.21 -15.07
CA LEU A 135 -11.85 0.99 -14.31
C LEU A 135 -13.12 1.66 -14.83
N ASN A 136 -13.43 1.53 -16.12
CA ASN A 136 -14.45 2.33 -16.78
C ASN A 136 -15.62 1.51 -17.36
N ALA A 137 -15.86 0.28 -16.88
CA ALA A 137 -16.89 -0.59 -17.43
C ALA A 137 -18.30 0.05 -17.39
N HIS A 138 -18.59 0.88 -16.38
CA HIS A 138 -19.89 1.52 -16.18
C HIS A 138 -19.77 3.01 -15.77
N GLY A 139 -18.68 3.68 -16.16
CA GLY A 139 -18.33 5.04 -15.72
C GLY A 139 -17.12 5.05 -14.76
N PRO A 140 -16.75 6.22 -14.22
CA PRO A 140 -15.57 6.35 -13.36
C PRO A 140 -15.70 5.48 -12.10
N ILE A 141 -14.71 4.64 -11.86
CA ILE A 141 -14.68 3.80 -10.66
C ILE A 141 -14.60 4.66 -9.39
N THR A 142 -15.44 4.34 -8.41
CA THR A 142 -15.38 4.99 -7.10
C THR A 142 -14.37 4.32 -6.18
N ARG A 143 -13.92 5.04 -5.15
CA ARG A 143 -13.03 4.48 -4.13
C ARG A 143 -13.62 3.21 -3.50
N ALA A 144 -14.92 3.19 -3.17
CA ALA A 144 -15.59 2.01 -2.61
C ALA A 144 -15.55 0.81 -3.57
N GLN A 145 -15.85 1.05 -4.85
CA GLN A 145 -15.82 0.01 -5.88
C GLN A 145 -14.41 -0.54 -6.09
N LEU A 146 -13.39 0.33 -6.15
CA LEU A 146 -12.00 -0.09 -6.25
C LEU A 146 -11.60 -0.94 -5.04
N GLY A 147 -11.95 -0.52 -3.83
CA GLY A 147 -11.66 -1.28 -2.60
C GLY A 147 -12.30 -2.67 -2.61
N ALA A 148 -13.57 -2.77 -3.00
CA ALA A 148 -14.27 -4.04 -3.15
C ALA A 148 -13.57 -4.96 -4.16
N ILE A 149 -13.27 -4.47 -5.37
CA ILE A 149 -12.60 -5.25 -6.41
C ILE A 149 -11.20 -5.70 -5.98
N VAL A 150 -10.41 -4.82 -5.36
CA VAL A 150 -9.08 -5.15 -4.84
C VAL A 150 -9.18 -6.24 -3.77
N SER A 151 -10.14 -6.14 -2.86
CA SER A 151 -10.31 -7.12 -1.78
C SER A 151 -10.74 -8.50 -2.28
N GLN A 152 -11.60 -8.58 -3.29
CA GLN A 152 -11.99 -9.83 -3.94
C GLN A 152 -10.80 -10.50 -4.65
N ASN A 153 -10.00 -9.70 -5.35
CA ASN A 153 -8.79 -10.19 -6.00
C ASN A 153 -7.76 -10.70 -4.97
N PHE A 154 -7.60 -9.98 -3.86
CA PHE A 154 -6.73 -10.41 -2.77
C PHE A 154 -7.21 -11.71 -2.12
N ALA A 155 -8.52 -11.88 -1.90
CA ALA A 155 -9.05 -13.13 -1.35
C ALA A 155 -8.69 -14.35 -2.23
N ARG A 156 -8.82 -14.21 -3.56
CA ARG A 156 -8.42 -15.25 -4.54
C ARG A 156 -6.91 -15.52 -4.60
N TYR A 157 -6.08 -14.62 -4.09
CA TYR A 157 -4.64 -14.85 -3.97
C TYR A 157 -4.31 -15.68 -2.71
N MET A 158 -5.15 -15.60 -1.68
CA MET A 158 -4.97 -16.31 -0.42
C MET A 158 -5.57 -17.73 -0.45
N GLU A 159 -6.46 -18.01 -1.41
CA GLU A 159 -6.98 -19.35 -1.74
C GLU A 159 -5.94 -20.19 -2.48
#